data_AF-A0A9D3ZYU1-F1
#
_entry.id   AF-A0A9D3ZYU1-F1
#
_cell.length_a   1.000
_cell.length_b   1.000
_cell.length_c   1.000
_cell.angle_alpha   90.00
_cell.angle_beta   90.00
_cell.angle_gamma   90.00
#
_symmetry.space_group_name_H-M   'P 1'
#
loop_
_entity.id
_entity.type
_entity.pdbx_description
1 polymer ?
#
loop_
_entity_poly.entity_id
_entity_poly.type
_entity_poly.pdbx_seq_one_letter_code
_entity_poly.pdbx_strand_id
1 'polypeptide(L)' 'MVLNKLMQEAVNESLGNQFTYPFVREAVLKKSLELKGAHYVFVNGNFDLWNLDFKLTPTLAL' A
#
# COMPACT_ATOMS: atom_id res chain seq x y z
N MET A 1 4.99 9.19 -19.16
CA MET A 1 5.85 8.71 -18.06
C MET A 1 5.55 9.42 -16.73
N VAL A 2 5.38 10.76 -16.69
CA VAL A 2 5.10 11.51 -15.44
C VAL A 2 3.75 11.15 -14.78
N LEU A 3 2.70 10.90 -15.55
CA LEU A 3 1.35 10.64 -15.00
C LEU A 3 1.26 9.33 -14.18
N ASN A 4 1.97 8.27 -14.60
CA ASN A 4 1.95 6.97 -13.91
C ASN A 4 2.53 7.04 -12.49
N LYS A 5 3.49 7.95 -12.26
CA LYS A 5 4.12 8.12 -10.95
C LYS A 5 3.15 8.70 -9.92
N LEU A 6 2.37 9.70 -10.30
CA LEU A 6 1.39 10.33 -9.41
C LEU A 6 0.27 9.38 -9.01
N MET A 7 -0.22 8.55 -9.95
CA MET A 7 -1.23 7.54 -9.64
C MET A 7 -0.69 6.51 -8.66
N GLN A 8 0.54 6.03 -8.87
CA GLN A 8 1.19 5.10 -7.95
C GLN A 8 1.39 5.71 -6.56
N GLU A 9 1.81 6.98 -6.47
CA GLU A 9 1.96 7.71 -5.21
C GLU A 9 0.62 7.85 -4.47
N ALA A 10 -0.46 8.21 -5.17
CA ALA A 10 -1.80 8.32 -4.56
C ALA A 10 -2.33 6.97 -4.03
N VAL A 11 -2.04 5.87 -4.73
CA VAL A 11 -2.34 4.51 -4.25
C VAL A 11 -1.53 4.20 -3.00
N ASN A 12 -0.23 4.53 -2.96
CA ASN A 12 0.62 4.30 -1.80
C ASN A 12 0.15 5.10 -0.56
N GLU A 13 -0.22 6.37 -0.73
CA GLU A 13 -0.81 7.21 0.33
C GLU A 13 -2.10 6.59 0.87
N SER A 14 -2.97 6.11 -0.01
CA SER A 14 -4.24 5.48 0.38
C SER A 14 -4.02 4.20 1.18
N LEU A 15 -3.03 3.39 0.80
CA LEU A 15 -2.68 2.17 1.54
C LEU A 15 -2.01 2.49 2.89
N GLY A 16 -1.20 3.56 2.96
CA GLY A 16 -0.70 4.12 4.21
C GLY A 16 -1.83 4.53 5.16
N ASN A 17 -2.83 5.23 4.64
CA ASN A 17 -4.04 5.60 5.38
C ASN A 17 -4.80 4.37 5.88
N GLN A 18 -4.96 3.34 5.05
CA GLN A 18 -5.57 2.07 5.48
C GLN A 18 -4.79 1.41 6.63
N PHE A 19 -3.47 1.50 6.62
CA PHE A 19 -2.63 0.96 7.69
C PHE A 19 -2.72 1.73 9.03
N THR A 20 -3.35 2.91 9.04
CA THR A 20 -3.63 3.65 10.28
C THR A 20 -4.80 3.08 11.07
N TYR A 21 -5.72 2.35 10.43
CA TYR A 21 -6.84 1.70 11.13
C TYR A 21 -6.33 0.54 12.00
N PRO A 22 -6.63 0.50 13.32
CA PRO A 22 -6.08 -0.50 14.23
C PRO A 22 -6.35 -1.94 13.79
N PHE A 23 -7.57 -2.25 13.36
CA PHE A 23 -7.96 -3.58 12.91
C PHE A 23 -7.25 -4.02 11.62
N VAL A 24 -6.99 -3.08 10.70
CA VAL A 24 -6.22 -3.35 9.47
C VAL A 24 -4.78 -3.64 9.82
N ARG A 25 -4.16 -2.78 10.64
CA ARG A 25 -2.78 -2.95 11.12
C ARG A 25 -2.60 -4.29 11.81
N GLU A 26 -3.48 -4.63 12.75
CA GLU A 26 -3.41 -5.90 13.47
C GLU A 26 -3.53 -7.11 12.54
N ALA A 27 -4.47 -7.08 11.58
CA ALA A 27 -4.63 -8.17 10.62
C ALA A 27 -3.41 -8.34 9.71
N VAL A 28 -2.78 -7.24 9.29
CA VAL A 28 -1.54 -7.25 8.52
C VAL A 28 -0.38 -7.82 9.35
N LEU A 29 -0.22 -7.39 10.60
CA LEU A 29 0.81 -7.91 11.52
C LEU A 29 0.62 -9.40 11.83
N LYS A 30 -0.62 -9.85 11.97
CA LYS A 30 -1.00 -11.26 12.16
C LYS A 30 -0.89 -12.08 10.87
N LYS A 31 -0.54 -11.46 9.73
CA LYS A 31 -0.46 -12.08 8.40
C LYS A 31 -1.79 -12.72 7.96
N SER A 32 -2.91 -12.23 8.48
CA SER A 32 -4.26 -12.64 8.06
C SER A 32 -4.86 -11.70 7.01
N LEU A 33 -4.18 -10.59 6.69
CA LEU A 33 -4.53 -9.64 5.65
C LEU A 33 -3.26 -9.12 4.96
N GLU A 34 -3.29 -8.97 3.63
CA GLU A 34 -2.24 -8.32 2.85
C GLU A 34 -2.77 -7.02 2.23
N LEU A 35 -1.96 -5.95 2.24
CA LEU A 35 -2.25 -4.70 1.53
C LEU A 35 -1.36 -4.61 0.29
N LYS A 36 -1.96 -4.43 -0.88
CA LYS A 36 -1.27 -4.33 -2.17
C LYS A 36 -1.74 -3.14 -2.97
N GLY A 37 -0.82 -2.51 -3.67
CA GLY A 37 -1.13 -1.50 -4.68
C GLY A 37 -1.32 -2.15 -6.04
N ALA A 38 -2.28 -1.64 -6.80
CA ALA A 38 -2.56 -2.12 -8.14
C ALA A 38 -2.86 -0.94 -9.07
N HIS A 39 -2.45 -1.06 -10.33
CA HIS A 39 -2.77 -0.10 -11.37
C HIS A 39 -3.09 -0.84 -12.66
N TYR A 40 -4.29 -0.59 -13.19
CA TYR A 40 -4.72 -1.13 -14.47
C TYR A 40 -4.68 -0.04 -15.54
N VAL A 41 -3.91 -0.28 -16.61
CA VAL A 41 -3.76 0.62 -17.75
C VAL A 41 -4.70 0.18 -18.86
N PHE A 42 -5.86 0.84 -18.96
CA PHE A 42 -6.93 0.47 -19.90
C PHE A 42 -6.53 0.56 -21.38
N VAL A 43 -5.58 1.44 -21.74
CA VAL A 43 -5.19 1.69 -23.13
C VAL A 43 -4.51 0.46 -23.76
N ASN A 44 -3.69 -0.26 -23.00
CA ASN A 44 -2.95 -1.43 -23.47
C ASN A 44 -3.30 -2.72 -22.73
N GLY A 45 -4.21 -2.65 -21.74
CA GLY A 45 -4.67 -3.81 -20.98
C GLY A 45 -3.68 -4.34 -19.95
N ASN A 46 -2.68 -3.54 -19.56
CA ASN A 46 -1.66 -3.97 -18.60
C ASN A 46 -2.14 -3.83 -17.15
N PHE A 47 -1.67 -4.72 -16.29
CA PHE A 47 -1.96 -4.71 -14.85
C PHE A 47 -0.67 -4.82 -14.06
N ASP A 48 -0.36 -3.77 -13.30
CA ASP A 48 0.77 -3.74 -12.37
C ASP A 48 0.27 -3.98 -10.94
N LEU A 49 0.94 -4.87 -10.22
CA LEU A 49 0.67 -5.20 -8.82
C LEU A 49 1.98 -5.09 -8.02
N TRP A 50 1.95 -4.42 -6.87
CA TRP A 50 3.12 -4.30 -6.00
C TRP A 50 2.75 -4.44 -4.52
N ASN A 51 3.74 -4.88 -3.74
CA ASN A 51 3.65 -4.92 -2.28
C ASN A 51 4.12 -3.58 -1.70
N LEU A 52 3.57 -3.22 -0.55
CA LEU A 52 4.11 -2.14 0.27
C LEU A 52 5.10 -2.71 1.28
N ASP A 53 6.33 -2.19 1.25
CA ASP A 53 7.28 -2.40 2.32
C ASP A 53 6.92 -1.48 3.49
N PHE A 54 6.05 -1.97 4.38
CA PHE A 54 5.83 -1.33 5.68
C PHE A 54 7.09 -1.51 6.53
N LYS A 55 8.01 -0.54 6.48
CA LYS A 55 9.10 -0.46 7.45
C LYS A 55 8.52 -0.03 8.79
N LEU A 56 8.17 -1.02 9.61
CA LEU A 56 7.79 -0.79 10.99
C LEU A 56 9.01 -0.30 11.75
N THR A 57 9.09 1.00 12.01
CA THR A 57 9.98 1.52 13.03
C THR A 57 9.32 1.28 14.38
N PRO A 58 9.94 0.49 15.28
CA PRO A 58 9.45 0.39 16.65
C PRO A 58 9.42 1.79 17.25
N THR A 59 8.25 2.22 17.71
CA THR A 59 8.18 3.43 18.54
C THR A 59 8.86 3.10 19.86
N LEU A 60 9.92 3.84 20.20
CA LEU A 60 10.65 3.67 21.45
C LEU A 60 9.64 3.85 22.60
N ALA A 61 9.31 2.77 23.31
CA ALA A 61 8.59 2.87 24.56
C ALA A 61 9.56 3.43 25.60
N LEU A 62 9.27 4.62 26.12
CA LEU A 62 9.95 5.21 27.28
C LEU A 62 9.56 4.48 28.56
#